data_AF-A0A6A4GH70-F1
#
_entry.id   AF-A0A6A4GH70-F1
#
_cell.length_a   1.000
_cell.length_b   1.000
_cell.length_c   1.000
_cell.angle_alpha   90.00
_cell.angle_beta   90.00
_cell.angle_gamma   90.00
#
_symmetry.space_group_name_H-M   'P 1'
#
loop_
_entity.id
_entity.type
_entity.pdbx_description
1 polymer ?
#
loop_
_entity_poly.entity_id
_entity_poly.type
_entity_poly.pdbx_seq_one_letter_code
_entity_poly.pdbx_strand_id
1 'polypeptide(L)'
;FEIFPSSLYLRGLTKEGHHPKWGGGYADIWKGQAANGDPVCLKVLRVFTTEASKKQLFKEFSQEALVWSQLEHPNVLPFLGTNTDLFPESYCLVSPWCSHGNVMVY
;
A
#
# COMPACT_ATOMS: atom_id res chain seq x y z
N PHE A 1 -13.54 15.03 -4.39
CA PHE A 1 -13.72 13.90 -3.46
C PHE A 1 -13.29 12.64 -4.17
N GLU A 2 -12.36 11.95 -3.56
CA GLU A 2 -11.55 10.88 -4.13
C GLU A 2 -11.81 9.66 -3.24
N ILE A 3 -12.91 8.97 -3.53
CA ILE A 3 -13.55 8.01 -2.62
C ILE A 3 -13.35 6.60 -3.17
N PHE A 4 -12.72 5.73 -2.38
CA PHE A 4 -12.75 4.29 -2.62
C PHE A 4 -13.98 3.65 -1.97
N PRO A 5 -14.38 2.44 -2.41
CA PRO A 5 -15.32 1.62 -1.66
C PRO A 5 -14.86 1.51 -0.20
N SER A 6 -15.78 1.77 0.74
CA SER A 6 -15.52 1.67 2.18
C SER A 6 -14.98 0.29 2.59
N SER A 7 -15.33 -0.75 1.84
CA SER A 7 -14.87 -2.13 2.02
C SER A 7 -13.38 -2.33 1.78
N LEU A 8 -12.71 -1.44 1.04
CA LEU A 8 -11.27 -1.53 0.79
C LEU A 8 -10.43 -0.84 1.88
N TYR A 9 -11.04 -0.07 2.77
CA TYR A 9 -10.29 0.58 3.84
C TYR A 9 -10.07 -0.38 5.00
N LEU A 10 -8.81 -0.76 5.21
CA LEU A 10 -8.38 -1.60 6.33
C LEU A 10 -8.13 -0.73 7.56
N ARG A 11 -8.61 -1.22 8.71
CA ARG A 11 -8.46 -0.58 10.02
C ARG A 11 -7.64 -1.46 10.96
N GLY A 12 -7.08 -0.85 12.00
CA GLY A 12 -6.30 -1.57 13.01
C GLY A 12 -4.97 -2.10 12.49
N LEU A 13 -4.46 -1.55 11.39
CA LEU A 13 -3.11 -1.83 10.92
C LEU A 13 -2.10 -1.14 11.84
N THR A 14 -0.95 -1.78 12.01
CA THR A 14 0.21 -1.19 12.70
C THR A 14 1.40 -1.15 11.76
N LYS A 15 2.32 -0.22 12.01
CA LYS A 15 3.57 -0.05 11.26
C LYS A 15 4.73 -0.51 12.13
N GLU A 16 5.62 -1.31 11.57
CA GLU A 16 6.84 -1.78 12.24
C GLU A 16 7.99 -0.80 12.02
N GLY A 17 8.55 -0.27 13.11
CA GLY A 17 9.75 0.57 13.09
C GLY A 17 9.54 2.00 12.58
N HIS A 18 10.64 2.76 12.56
CA HIS A 18 10.66 4.18 12.20
C HIS A 18 11.09 4.47 10.76
N HIS A 19 11.59 3.46 10.05
CA HIS A 19 12.09 3.61 8.68
C HIS A 19 11.51 2.53 7.76
N PRO A 20 11.34 2.82 6.46
CA PRO A 20 10.89 1.82 5.50
C PRO A 20 11.90 0.68 5.39
N LYS A 21 11.41 -0.54 5.11
CA LYS A 21 12.26 -1.71 4.87
C LYS A 21 12.87 -1.66 3.48
N TRP A 22 12.15 -1.07 2.51
CA TRP A 22 12.68 -0.84 1.18
C TRP A 22 12.12 0.42 0.53
N GLY A 23 12.80 0.96 -0.47
CA GLY A 23 12.36 2.13 -1.24
C GLY A 23 12.51 1.89 -2.73
N GLY A 24 11.41 2.01 -3.48
CA GLY A 24 11.43 2.08 -4.93
C GLY A 24 11.54 3.51 -5.43
N GLY A 25 11.35 3.72 -6.73
CA GLY A 25 11.31 5.08 -7.32
C GLY A 25 10.16 5.94 -6.80
N TYR A 26 8.97 5.34 -6.63
CA TYR A 26 7.71 6.06 -6.37
C TYR A 26 7.06 5.70 -5.04
N ALA A 27 7.57 4.71 -4.30
CA ALA A 27 6.95 4.23 -3.08
C ALA A 27 7.98 3.73 -2.07
N ASP A 28 7.62 3.86 -0.80
CA ASP A 28 8.28 3.25 0.34
C ASP A 28 7.54 1.98 0.76
N ILE A 29 8.28 0.91 1.00
CA ILE A 29 7.75 -0.36 1.48
C ILE A 29 8.01 -0.47 2.97
N TRP A 30 6.93 -0.47 3.73
CA TRP A 30 6.93 -0.69 5.16
C TRP A 30 6.41 -2.08 5.48
N LYS A 31 6.92 -2.64 6.57
CA LYS A 31 6.34 -3.84 7.18
C LYS A 31 5.39 -3.41 8.28
N GLY A 32 4.30 -4.13 8.44
CA GLY A 32 3.28 -3.88 9.46
C GLY A 32 2.60 -5.16 9.92
N GLN A 33 1.58 -5.00 10.75
CA GLN A 33 0.70 -6.10 11.15
C GLN A 33 -0.76 -5.70 10.96
N ALA A 34 -1.57 -6.64 10.48
CA ALA A 34 -3.03 -6.54 10.48
C ALA A 34 -3.59 -6.74 11.89
N ALA A 35 -4.88 -6.42 12.08
CA ALA A 35 -5.56 -6.53 13.38
C ALA A 35 -5.56 -7.97 13.94
N ASN A 36 -5.45 -8.98 13.07
CA ASN A 36 -5.34 -10.39 13.44
C ASN A 36 -3.88 -10.84 13.72
N GLY A 37 -2.90 -9.94 13.64
CA GLY A 37 -1.48 -10.21 13.84
C GLY A 37 -0.72 -10.63 12.58
N ASP A 38 -1.39 -10.80 11.44
CA ASP A 38 -0.73 -11.25 10.22
C ASP A 38 0.24 -10.17 9.69
N PRO A 39 1.44 -10.55 9.25
CA PRO A 39 2.41 -9.61 8.72
C PRO A 39 1.96 -9.09 7.35
N VAL A 40 1.94 -7.77 7.21
CA VAL A 40 1.53 -7.08 5.99
C VAL A 40 2.63 -6.20 5.42
N CYS A 41 2.60 -6.04 4.11
CA CYS A 41 3.33 -5.05 3.35
C CYS A 41 2.45 -3.80 3.18
N LEU A 42 3.01 -2.65 3.54
CA LEU A 42 2.40 -1.33 3.41
C LEU A 42 3.19 -0.56 2.35
N LYS A 43 2.68 -0.51 1.13
CA LYS A 43 3.27 0.22 0.02
C LYS A 43 2.74 1.65 0.03
N VAL A 44 3.57 2.57 0.51
CA VAL A 44 3.24 3.98 0.71
C VAL A 44 3.76 4.78 -0.47
N LEU A 45 2.87 5.36 -1.27
CA LEU A 45 3.24 6.20 -2.39
C LEU A 45 3.85 7.50 -1.87
N ARG A 46 5.02 7.88 -2.41
CA ARG A 46 5.67 9.13 -2.05
C ARG A 46 5.00 10.28 -2.78
N VAL A 47 4.40 11.19 -2.02
CA VAL A 47 3.78 12.40 -2.56
C VAL A 47 4.88 13.44 -2.78
N PHE A 48 5.36 13.50 -4.01
CA PHE A 48 6.21 14.60 -4.46
C PHE A 48 5.32 15.65 -5.11
N THR A 49 5.17 16.82 -4.47
CA THR A 49 4.71 18.11 -5.05
C THR A 49 3.24 18.58 -4.84
N THR A 50 3.03 19.82 -5.29
CA THR A 50 1.89 20.76 -5.22
C THR A 50 0.46 20.20 -5.32
N GLU A 51 -0.53 20.96 -4.85
CA GLU A 51 -1.98 20.64 -4.92
C GLU A 51 -2.46 20.13 -6.29
N ALA A 52 -1.93 20.65 -7.40
CA ALA A 52 -2.29 20.20 -8.76
C ALA A 52 -1.86 18.76 -9.06
N SER A 53 -0.80 18.26 -8.40
CA SER A 53 -0.29 16.90 -8.56
C SER A 53 -1.05 15.87 -7.72
N LYS A 54 -1.75 16.28 -6.65
CA LYS A 54 -2.50 15.38 -5.76
C LYS A 54 -3.59 14.60 -6.49
N LYS A 55 -4.34 15.27 -7.37
CA LYS A 55 -5.41 14.64 -8.16
C LYS A 55 -4.86 13.59 -9.14
N GLN A 56 -3.70 13.87 -9.72
CA GLN A 56 -3.04 12.93 -10.62
C GLN A 56 -2.50 11.72 -9.85
N LEU A 57 -1.86 11.96 -8.69
CA LEU A 57 -1.39 10.91 -7.79
C LEU A 57 -2.55 10.03 -7.30
N PHE A 58 -3.68 10.61 -6.92
CA PHE A 58 -4.84 9.83 -6.53
C PHE A 58 -5.41 9.02 -7.69
N LYS A 59 -5.42 9.58 -8.92
CA LYS A 59 -5.85 8.84 -10.10
C LYS A 59 -4.96 7.62 -10.34
N GLU A 60 -3.65 7.78 -10.25
CA GLU A 60 -2.69 6.68 -10.41
C GLU A 60 -2.86 5.63 -9.30
N PHE A 61 -2.97 6.08 -8.05
CA PHE A 61 -3.27 5.22 -6.91
C PHE A 61 -4.59 4.46 -7.08
N SER A 62 -5.64 5.14 -7.57
CA SER A 62 -6.95 4.55 -7.86
C SER A 62 -6.89 3.50 -8.93
N GLN A 63 -6.16 3.77 -10.01
CA GLN A 63 -5.96 2.80 -11.07
C GLN A 63 -5.21 1.58 -10.57
N GLU A 64 -4.14 1.77 -9.79
CA GLU A 64 -3.37 0.65 -9.24
C GLU A 64 -4.22 -0.23 -8.31
N ALA A 65 -4.91 0.37 -7.34
CA ALA A 65 -5.78 -0.37 -6.43
C ALA A 65 -6.96 -1.05 -7.16
N LEU A 66 -7.55 -0.39 -8.16
CA LEU A 66 -8.66 -0.96 -8.93
C LEU A 66 -8.22 -2.15 -9.77
N VAL A 67 -7.08 -2.05 -10.46
CA VAL A 67 -6.52 -3.17 -11.22
C VAL A 67 -6.16 -4.30 -10.26
N TRP A 68 -5.46 -4.00 -9.17
CA TRP A 68 -4.98 -5.01 -8.23
C TRP A 68 -6.12 -5.72 -7.49
N SER A 69 -7.20 -5.01 -7.14
CA SER A 69 -8.39 -5.61 -6.52
C SER A 69 -9.18 -6.56 -7.43
N GLN A 70 -8.96 -6.52 -8.74
CA GLN A 70 -9.56 -7.45 -9.70
C GLN A 70 -8.71 -8.69 -9.96
N LEU A 71 -7.47 -8.74 -9.44
CA LEU A 71 -6.56 -9.85 -9.67
C LEU A 71 -6.69 -10.89 -8.55
N GLU A 72 -7.33 -12.01 -8.87
CA GLU A 72 -7.48 -13.15 -7.95
C GLU A 72 -6.89 -14.42 -8.57
N HIS A 73 -5.64 -14.72 -8.23
CA HIS A 73 -4.94 -15.90 -8.73
C HIS A 73 -3.83 -16.33 -7.75
N PRO A 74 -3.57 -17.64 -7.55
CA PRO A 74 -2.57 -18.12 -6.57
C PRO A 74 -1.15 -17.62 -6.80
N ASN A 75 -0.80 -17.25 -8.03
CA ASN A 75 0.53 -16.73 -8.40
C ASN A 75 0.59 -15.19 -8.50
N VAL A 76 -0.49 -14.50 -8.15
CA VAL A 76 -0.52 -13.03 -8.08
C VAL A 76 -0.63 -12.64 -6.62
N LEU A 77 0.20 -11.70 -6.20
CA LEU A 77 0.18 -11.21 -4.81
C LEU A 77 -1.22 -10.63 -4.52
N PRO A 78 -1.95 -11.10 -3.49
CA PRO A 78 -3.30 -10.62 -3.25
C PRO A 78 -3.28 -9.19 -2.70
N PHE A 79 -4.26 -8.41 -3.14
CA PHE A 79 -4.54 -7.08 -2.61
C PHE A 79 -5.47 -7.18 -1.41
N LEU A 80 -5.06 -6.65 -0.25
CA LEU A 80 -5.87 -6.68 0.97
C LEU A 80 -6.72 -5.41 1.12
N GLY A 81 -6.25 -4.28 0.60
CA GLY A 81 -6.96 -3.00 0.70
C GLY A 81 -6.03 -1.80 0.81
N THR A 82 -6.56 -0.70 1.31
CA THR A 82 -5.87 0.57 1.50
C THR A 82 -5.95 1.02 2.95
N ASN A 83 -5.06 1.93 3.34
CA ASN A 83 -5.11 2.55 4.66
C ASN A 83 -4.81 4.04 4.59
N THR A 84 -5.56 4.82 5.36
CA THR A 84 -5.41 6.28 5.46
C THR A 84 -4.95 6.73 6.84
N ASP A 85 -4.94 5.83 7.82
CA ASP A 85 -4.72 6.18 9.22
C ASP A 85 -3.23 6.22 9.59
N LEU A 86 -2.43 5.30 9.05
CA LEU A 86 -1.02 5.14 9.41
C LEU A 86 -0.09 6.15 8.73
N PHE A 87 -0.49 6.66 7.57
CA PHE A 87 0.32 7.57 6.77
C PHE A 87 -0.54 8.77 6.36
N PRO A 88 -0.82 9.70 7.30
CA PRO A 88 -1.55 10.91 6.97
C PRO A 88 -0.81 11.65 5.84
N GLU A 89 -1.57 12.17 4.87
CA GLU A 89 -1.07 12.85 3.67
C GLU A 89 -0.44 11.96 2.58
N SER A 90 -0.44 10.64 2.73
CA SER A 90 0.01 9.70 1.70
C SER A 90 -1.03 8.62 1.41
N TYR A 91 -0.84 7.92 0.30
CA TYR A 91 -1.71 6.81 -0.09
C TYR A 91 -0.99 5.48 0.16
N CYS A 92 -1.67 4.55 0.83
CA CYS A 92 -1.11 3.26 1.22
C CYS A 92 -1.91 2.10 0.61
N LEU A 93 -1.22 1.22 -0.12
CA LEU A 93 -1.72 -0.08 -0.58
C LEU A 93 -1.23 -1.18 0.35
N VAL A 94 -2.09 -2.15 0.65
CA VAL A 94 -1.82 -3.21 1.63
C VAL A 94 -1.89 -4.57 0.94
N SER A 95 -0.88 -5.41 1.21
CA SER A 95 -0.77 -6.79 0.73
C SER A 95 -0.11 -7.66 1.81
N PRO A 96 -0.11 -9.00 1.72
CA PRO A 96 0.66 -9.84 2.63
C PRO A 96 2.16 -9.55 2.55
N TRP A 97 2.88 -9.76 3.65
CA TRP A 97 4.33 -9.60 3.66
C TRP A 97 5.05 -10.77 2.95
N CYS A 98 5.83 -10.47 1.93
CA CYS A 98 6.71 -11.45 1.26
C CYS A 98 8.05 -11.57 2.01
N SER A 99 8.19 -12.56 2.89
CA SER A 99 9.40 -12.76 3.71
C SER A 99 10.67 -13.06 2.92
N HIS A 100 10.54 -13.66 1.73
CA HIS A 100 11.66 -14.08 0.89
C HIS A 100 12.19 -12.97 -0.03
N GLY A 101 11.68 -11.73 0.10
CA GLY A 101 12.17 -10.59 -0.67
C GLY A 101 11.82 -10.66 -2.15
N ASN A 102 12.68 -10.07 -2.98
CA ASN A 102 12.51 -10.02 -4.44
C ASN A 102 13.54 -10.93 -5.14
N VAL A 103 13.24 -11.32 -6.38
CA VAL A 103 14.07 -12.25 -7.17
C VAL A 103 15.50 -11.75 -7.45
N MET A 104 15.75 -10.45 -7.39
CA MET A 104 17.09 -9.89 -7.63
C MET A 104 18.02 -10.06 -6.41
N VAL A 105 17.47 -10.48 -5.26
CA VAL A 105 18.20 -10.66 -3.99
C VAL A 105 18.39 -12.15 -3.67
N TYR A 106 17.87 -13.06 -4.50
CA TYR A 106 18.04 -14.51 -4.37
C TYR A 106 19.18 -15.00 -5.27
#